data_AF-A0A971EZ92-F1
#
_entry.id   AF-A0A971EZ92-F1
#
_cell.length_a   1.000
_cell.length_b   1.000
_cell.length_c   1.000
_cell.angle_alpha   90.00
_cell.angle_beta   90.00
_cell.angle_gamma   90.00
#
_symmetry.space_group_name_H-M   'P 1'
#
loop_
_entity.id
_entity.type
_entity.pdbx_description
1 polymer ?
#
loop_
_entity_poly.entity_id
_entity_poly.type
_entity_poly.pdbx_seq_one_letter_code
_entity_poly.pdbx_strand_id
1 'polypeptide(L)' 'LATYINNVRIRNACCLLVESGYSIAEISYLCGFEEQSYFTRMFKSVTDRTPREYREQRGVVNSRERKNPET' A
#
# COMPACT_ATOMS: atom_id res chain seq x y z
N LEU A 1 12.97 -17.47 -5.57
CA LEU A 1 11.63 -17.86 -5.04
C LEU A 1 10.99 -16.73 -4.22
N ALA A 2 11.69 -16.15 -3.24
CA ALA A 2 11.17 -15.08 -2.39
C ALA A 2 10.62 -13.86 -3.15
N THR A 3 11.31 -13.39 -4.20
CA THR A 3 10.86 -12.26 -5.03
C THR A 3 9.55 -12.54 -5.76
N TYR A 4 9.35 -13.78 -6.24
CA TYR A 4 8.12 -14.17 -6.93
C TYR A 4 6.93 -14.17 -5.97
N ILE A 5 7.10 -14.75 -4.78
CA ILE A 5 6.07 -14.77 -3.74
C ILE A 5 5.73 -13.33 -3.31
N ASN A 6 6.73 -12.48 -3.12
CA ASN A 6 6.52 -11.07 -2.79
C ASN A 6 5.75 -10.34 -3.90
N ASN A 7 6.07 -10.57 -5.17
CA ASN A 7 5.32 -9.96 -6.28
C ASN A 7 3.85 -10.39 -6.31
N VAL A 8 3.55 -11.67 -6.03
CA VAL A 8 2.17 -12.16 -5.92
C VAL A 8 1.45 -11.49 -4.74
N ARG A 9 2.10 -11.40 -3.58
CA ARG A 9 1.56 -10.72 -2.39
C ARG A 9 1.27 -9.23 -2.65
N ILE A 10 2.18 -8.53 -3.34
CA ILE A 10 1.98 -7.12 -3.71
C ILE A 10 0.82 -6.96 -4.69
N ARG A 11 0.66 -7.85 -5.66
CA ARG A 11 -0.50 -7.83 -6.57
C ARG A 11 -1.82 -7.98 -5.82
N ASN A 12 -1.89 -8.89 -4.86
CA ASN A 12 -3.08 -9.04 -4.00
C ASN A 12 -3.32 -7.78 -3.16
N ALA A 13 -2.26 -7.19 -2.62
CA ALA A 13 -2.36 -5.93 -1.88
C ALA A 13 -2.94 -4.79 -2.73
N CYS A 14 -2.56 -4.69 -4.02
CA CYS A 14 -3.13 -3.71 -4.93
C CYS A 14 -4.65 -3.84 -5.08
N CYS A 15 -5.17 -5.07 -5.21
CA CYS A 15 -6.61 -5.33 -5.27
C CYS A 15 -7.29 -4.90 -3.96
N LEU A 16 -6.77 -5.35 -2.81
CA LEU A 16 -7.32 -4.99 -1.50
C LEU A 16 -7.28 -3.48 -1.25
N LEU A 17 -6.25 -2.78 -1.69
CA LEU A 17 -6.14 -1.33 -1.53
C LEU A 17 -7.24 -0.55 -2.25
N VAL A 18 -7.76 -1.10 -3.35
CA VAL A 18 -8.77 -0.48 -4.23
C VAL A 18 -10.17 -0.98 -3.91
N GLU A 19 -10.33 -2.27 -3.64
CA GLU A 19 -11.63 -2.94 -3.52
C GLU A 19 -12.14 -3.02 -2.07
N SER A 20 -11.27 -2.79 -1.08
CA SER A 20 -11.62 -2.90 0.35
C SER A 20 -11.43 -1.61 1.13
N GLY A 21 -12.11 -1.52 2.27
CA GLY A 21 -11.92 -0.45 3.27
C GLY A 21 -10.85 -0.75 4.33
N TYR A 22 -10.10 -1.84 4.21
CA TYR A 22 -9.12 -2.24 5.22
C TYR A 22 -8.02 -1.19 5.37
N SER A 23 -7.49 -1.01 6.57
CA SER A 23 -6.30 -0.19 6.80
C SER A 23 -5.08 -0.77 6.09
N ILE A 24 -4.04 0.06 5.89
CA ILE A 24 -2.77 -0.40 5.29
C ILE A 24 -2.12 -1.51 6.16
N ALA A 25 -2.29 -1.44 7.49
CA ALA A 25 -1.82 -2.44 8.42
C ALA A 25 -2.54 -3.79 8.22
N GLU A 26 -3.87 -3.78 8.15
CA GLU A 26 -4.66 -5.00 7.90
C GLU A 26 -4.33 -5.63 6.55
N ILE A 27 -4.18 -4.82 5.50
CA ILE A 27 -3.79 -5.34 4.17
C ILE A 27 -2.40 -5.96 4.21
N SER A 28 -1.45 -5.37 4.94
CA SER A 28 -0.12 -5.95 5.09
C SER A 28 -0.18 -7.35 5.73
N TYR A 29 -0.99 -7.49 6.78
CA TYR A 29 -1.20 -8.77 7.47
C TYR A 29 -1.92 -9.79 6.57
N LEU A 30 -3.00 -9.39 5.88
CA LEU A 30 -3.75 -10.23 4.94
C LEU A 30 -2.89 -10.72 3.76
N CYS A 31 -1.90 -9.93 3.36
CA CYS A 31 -0.94 -10.31 2.30
C CYS A 31 0.25 -11.12 2.82
N GLY A 32 0.27 -11.49 4.10
CA GLY A 32 1.31 -12.33 4.70
C GLY A 32 2.62 -11.59 5.01
N PHE A 33 2.54 -10.29 5.29
CA PHE A 33 3.66 -9.52 5.85
C PHE A 33 3.50 -9.39 7.36
N GLU A 34 4.59 -9.65 8.08
CA GLU A 34 4.63 -9.52 9.55
C GLU A 34 4.75 -8.05 9.99
N GLU A 35 5.45 -7.24 9.20
CA GLU A 35 5.70 -5.84 9.49
C GLU A 35 5.18 -4.92 8.37
N GLN A 36 4.36 -3.94 8.74
CA GLN A 36 3.84 -2.92 7.82
C GLN A 36 4.96 -2.10 7.16
N SER A 37 6.04 -1.82 7.88
CA SER A 37 7.21 -1.10 7.37
C SER A 37 7.90 -1.86 6.23
N TYR A 38 8.07 -3.17 6.39
CA TYR A 38 8.63 -4.04 5.36
C TYR A 38 7.71 -4.14 4.14
N PHE A 39 6.40 -4.34 4.38
CA PHE A 39 5.38 -4.29 3.33
C PHE A 39 5.45 -2.99 2.53
N THR A 40 5.52 -1.84 3.20
CA THR A 40 5.54 -0.51 2.54
C THR A 40 6.77 -0.36 1.64
N ARG A 41 7.96 -0.80 2.11
CA ARG A 41 9.18 -0.76 1.31
C ARG A 41 9.09 -1.67 0.08
N MET A 42 8.60 -2.89 0.25
CA MET A 42 8.43 -3.85 -0.85
C MET A 42 7.36 -3.38 -1.84
N PHE A 43 6.23 -2.90 -1.36
CA PHE A 43 5.16 -2.36 -2.20
C PHE A 43 5.68 -1.20 -3.05
N LYS A 44 6.43 -0.27 -2.44
CA LYS A 44 7.07 0.83 -3.17
C LYS A 44 8.11 0.35 -4.17
N SER A 45 8.93 -0.66 -3.86
CA SER A 45 9.92 -1.16 -4.82
C SER A 45 9.30 -1.85 -6.03
N VAL A 46 8.08 -2.37 -5.90
CA VAL A 46 7.38 -3.10 -6.98
C VAL A 46 6.44 -2.19 -7.77
N THR A 47 5.84 -1.18 -7.13
CA THR A 47 4.80 -0.32 -7.73
C THR A 47 5.23 1.13 -7.93
N ASP A 48 6.44 1.49 -7.50
CA ASP A 48 6.99 2.86 -7.43
C ASP A 48 6.16 3.85 -6.60
N ARG A 49 5.20 3.34 -5.81
CA ARG A 49 4.26 4.14 -5.01
C ARG A 49 4.09 3.52 -3.64
N THR A 50 3.82 4.32 -2.62
CA THR A 50 3.42 3.77 -1.32
C THR A 50 1.99 3.20 -1.39
N PRO A 51 1.62 2.24 -0.52
CA PRO A 51 0.25 1.72 -0.43
C PRO A 51 -0.80 2.82 -0.29
N ARG A 52 -0.48 3.88 0.46
CA ARG A 52 -1.34 5.05 0.65
C ARG A 52 -1.55 5.83 -0.64
N GLU A 53 -0.45 6.20 -1.33
CA GLU A 53 -0.53 6.91 -2.62
C GLU A 53 -1.29 6.09 -3.67
N TYR A 54 -1.11 4.76 -3.65
CA TYR A 54 -1.80 3.85 -4.56
C TYR A 54 -3.32 3.84 -4.33
N ARG A 55 -3.76 3.85 -3.06
CA ARG A 55 -5.17 3.96 -2.68
C ARG A 55 -5.77 5.33 -3.06
N GLU A 56 -5.05 6.40 -2.77
CA GLU A 56 -5.51 7.78 -3.02
C GLU A 56 -5.70 8.08 -4.51
N GLN A 57 -4.92 7.45 -5.41
CA GLN A 57 -5.03 7.68 -6.86
C GLN A 57 -6.28 7.08 -7.51
N ARG A 58 -6.93 6.09 -6.89
CA ARG A 58 -8.16 5.46 -7.41
C ARG A 58 -9.42 5.98 -6.73
N GLY A 59 -9.29 6.58 -5.54
CA GLY A 59 -10.34 7.34 -4.89
C GLY A 59 -10.50 8.71 -5.51
N VAL A 60 -11.27 8.81 -6.60
CA VAL A 60 -11.74 10.12 -7.07
C VAL A 60 -12.54 10.75 -5.93
N VAL A 61 -12.11 11.93 -5.48
CA VAL A 61 -12.73 12.83 -4.48
C VAL A 61 -12.38 12.59 -3.00
N ASN A 62 -11.22 13.07 -2.55
CA ASN A 62 -11.20 14.02 -1.42
C ASN A 62 -9.91 14.87 -1.42
N SER A 63 -10.03 16.11 -1.86
CA SER A 63 -9.01 17.15 -1.67
C SER A 63 -9.07 17.64 -0.21
N ARG A 64 -8.08 17.28 0.63
CA ARG A 64 -7.70 17.83 1.97
C ARG A 64 -6.85 16.71 2.63
N GLU A 65 -5.55 16.76 2.86
CA GLU A 65 -4.72 17.80 3.45
C GLU A 65 -3.25 17.62 2.98
N ARG A 66 -2.75 18.55 2.16
CA ARG A 66 -1.33 18.88 2.09
C ARG A 66 -1.21 20.38 2.41
N LYS A 67 -1.42 20.74 3.68
CA LYS A 67 -0.76 21.91 4.27
C LYS A 67 -0.08 21.41 5.54
N ASN A 68 1.25 21.20 5.52
CA ASN A 68 2.34 22.18 5.69
C ASN A 68 2.74 22.25 7.18
N PRO A 69 3.83 22.93 7.56
CA PRO A 69 5.26 22.68 7.39
C PRO A 69 5.91 22.33 8.76
N GLU A 70 7.10 21.73 8.79
CA GLU A 70 7.91 21.76 10.04
C GLU A 70 9.37 22.09 9.70
N THR A 71 9.68 23.37 9.93
CA THR A 71 10.95 24.08 10.17
C THR A 71 12.14 23.87 9.23
#